data_AF-A0A1G2BP71-F1
#
_entry.id   AF-A0A1G2BP71-F1
#
_cell.length_a   1.000
_cell.length_b   1.000
_cell.length_c   1.000
_cell.angle_alpha   90.00
_cell.angle_beta   90.00
_cell.angle_gamma   90.00
#
_symmetry.space_group_name_H-M   'P 1'
#
loop_
_entity.id
_entity.type
_entity.pdbx_description
1 polymer ?
#
loop_
_entity_poly.entity_id
_entity_poly.type
_entity_poly.pdbx_seq_one_letter_code
_entity_poly.pdbx_strand_id
1 'polypeptide(L)' 'MKYNGVKWKRDLLFRDYLRKHPSRAKVYSRTKQELAKRFPNDRGRYTAGKDSFIKDTLRRAA' A
#
# COMPACT_ATOMS: atom_id res chain seq x y z
N MET A 1 7.77 15.45 -0.27
CA MET A 1 6.55 15.13 0.52
C MET A 1 6.40 16.22 1.56
N LYS A 2 5.23 16.88 1.66
CA LYS A 2 5.00 17.99 2.61
C LYS A 2 4.40 17.46 3.91
N TYR A 3 4.96 17.84 5.06
CA TYR A 3 4.39 17.54 6.37
C TYR A 3 2.93 18.03 6.45
N ASN A 4 2.03 17.25 7.03
CA ASN A 4 0.58 17.49 7.04
C ASN A 4 -0.13 17.63 5.67
N GLY A 5 0.56 17.39 4.55
CA GLY A 5 -0.05 17.42 3.22
C GLY A 5 -0.97 16.22 2.95
N VAL A 6 -1.77 16.30 1.89
CA VAL A 6 -2.76 15.26 1.50
C VAL A 6 -2.11 13.87 1.40
N LYS A 7 -0.97 13.76 0.71
CA LYS A 7 -0.23 12.50 0.59
C LYS A 7 0.23 11.96 1.96
N TRP A 8 0.73 12.83 2.82
CA TRP A 8 1.16 12.45 4.17
C TRP A 8 0.00 11.90 5.00
N LYS A 9 -1.15 12.57 4.99
CA LYS A 9 -2.37 12.10 5.69
C LYS A 9 -2.85 10.75 5.15
N ARG A 10 -2.84 10.56 3.82
CA ARG A 10 -3.19 9.28 3.19
C ARG A 10 -2.23 8.16 3.57
N ASP A 11 -0.94 8.43 3.58
CA ASP A 11 0.08 7.44 3.95
C ASP A 11 -0.07 7.01 5.43
N LEU A 12 -0.39 7.96 6.33
CA LEU A 12 -0.71 7.66 7.73
C LEU A 12 -2.00 6.85 7.87
N LEU A 13 -3.07 7.24 7.19
CA LEU A 13 -4.35 6.53 7.24
C LEU A 13 -4.19 5.07 6.79
N PHE A 14 -3.48 4.86 5.67
CA PHE A 14 -3.18 3.52 5.18
C PHE A 14 -2.37 2.69 6.19
N ARG A 15 -1.30 3.29 6.76
CA ARG A 15 -0.46 2.63 7.78
C ARG A 15 -1.27 2.22 9.00
N ASP A 16 -2.06 3.15 9.54
CA ASP A 16 -2.79 2.93 10.79
C ASP A 16 -3.92 1.92 10.60
N TYR A 17 -4.56 1.92 9.42
CA TYR A 17 -5.52 0.88 9.07
C TYR A 17 -4.86 -0.50 9.00
N LEU A 18 -3.71 -0.66 8.35
CA LEU A 18 -3.02 -1.96 8.27
C LEU A 18 -2.58 -2.47 9.64
N ARG A 19 -2.16 -1.58 10.55
CA ARG A 19 -1.79 -1.97 11.93
C ARG A 19 -2.97 -2.53 12.72
N LYS A 20 -4.17 -1.98 12.51
CA LYS A 20 -5.41 -2.45 13.14
C LYS A 20 -5.98 -3.71 12.48
N HIS A 21 -5.57 -4.04 11.26
CA HIS A 21 -6.11 -5.16 10.49
C HIS A 21 -4.99 -6.12 10.01
N PRO A 22 -4.49 -7.01 10.89
CA PRO A 22 -3.37 -7.90 10.58
C PRO A 22 -3.59 -8.81 9.37
N SER A 23 -4.82 -9.29 9.16
CA SER A 23 -5.19 -10.10 8.00
C SER A 23 -4.95 -9.35 6.69
N ARG A 24 -5.32 -8.07 6.65
CA ARG A 24 -5.11 -7.19 5.50
C ARG A 24 -3.64 -6.84 5.29
N ALA A 25 -2.89 -6.62 6.38
CA ALA A 25 -1.45 -6.44 6.32
C ALA A 25 -0.74 -7.66 5.73
N LYS A 26 -1.20 -8.88 6.05
CA LYS A 26 -0.69 -10.13 5.47
C LYS A 26 -0.92 -10.20 3.96
N VAL A 27 -2.12 -9.82 3.50
CA VAL A 27 -2.42 -9.72 2.05
C VAL A 27 -1.47 -8.72 1.38
N TYR A 28 -1.31 -7.52 1.96
CA TYR A 28 -0.40 -6.52 1.40
C TYR A 28 1.05 -7.00 1.32
N SER A 29 1.52 -7.71 2.34
CA SER A 29 2.86 -8.31 2.35
C SER A 29 3.03 -9.30 1.21
N ARG A 30 2.07 -10.22 1.04
CA ARG A 30 2.07 -11.20 -0.05
C ARG A 30 2.07 -10.53 -1.42
N THR A 31 1.21 -9.53 -1.62
CA THR A 31 1.18 -8.75 -2.87
C THR A 31 2.54 -8.12 -3.18
N LYS A 32 3.22 -7.52 -2.19
CA LYS A 32 4.57 -6.97 -2.39
C LYS A 32 5.58 -8.05 -2.78
N GLN A 33 5.53 -9.22 -2.16
CA GLN A 33 6.44 -10.33 -2.48
C GLN A 33 6.21 -10.86 -3.90
N GLU A 34 4.94 -11.04 -4.30
CA GLU A 34 4.58 -11.48 -5.64
C GLU A 34 5.00 -10.47 -6.71
N LEU A 35 4.79 -9.17 -6.46
CA LEU A 35 5.23 -8.11 -7.37
C LEU A 35 6.76 -8.01 -7.47
N ALA A 36 7.48 -8.18 -6.35
CA ALA A 36 8.94 -8.18 -6.38
C ALA A 36 9.50 -9.35 -7.20
N LYS A 37 8.87 -10.53 -7.10
CA LYS A 37 9.21 -11.69 -7.94
C LYS A 37 8.89 -11.46 -9.41
N ARG A 38 7.75 -10.83 -9.72
CA ARG A 38 7.29 -10.58 -11.09
C ARG A 38 8.03 -9.44 -11.79
N PHE A 39 8.47 -8.43 -11.05
CA PHE A 39 9.08 -7.21 -11.56
C PHE A 39 10.40 -6.87 -10.82
N PRO A 40 11.42 -7.75 -10.85
CA PRO A 40 12.64 -7.59 -10.05
C PRO A 40 13.43 -6.32 -10.43
N ASN A 41 13.44 -5.96 -11.71
CA ASN A 41 14.17 -4.79 -12.24
C ASN A 41 13.24 -3.66 -12.72
N ASP A 42 11.93 -3.80 -12.53
CA ASP A 42 10.94 -2.80 -12.97
C ASP A 42 10.19 -2.21 -11.77
N ARG A 43 10.80 -1.16 -11.21
CA ARG A 43 10.24 -0.42 -10.08
C ARG A 43 8.90 0.25 -10.42
N GLY A 44 8.69 0.62 -11.68
CA GLY A 44 7.46 1.25 -12.16
C GLY A 44 6.28 0.29 -12.04
N ARG A 45 6.41 -0.90 -12.62
CA ARG A 45 5.41 -1.96 -12.54
C ARG A 45 5.21 -2.49 -11.12
N TYR A 46 6.28 -2.59 -10.32
CA TYR A 46 6.16 -2.90 -8.90
C TYR A 46 5.28 -1.89 -8.15
N THR A 47 5.45 -0.59 -8.42
CA THR A 47 4.71 0.46 -7.74
C THR A 47 3.27 0.54 -8.23
N ALA A 48 3.05 0.41 -9.54
CA ALA A 48 1.71 0.38 -10.13
C ALA A 48 0.92 -0.86 -9.66
N GLY A 49 1.57 -2.02 -9.54
CA GLY A 49 0.91 -3.27 -9.17
C GLY A 49 0.30 -3.29 -7.77
N LYS A 50 0.77 -2.42 -6.86
CA LYS A 50 0.20 -2.28 -5.51
C LYS A 50 -0.82 -1.13 -5.36
N ASP A 51 -0.99 -0.30 -6.39
CA ASP A 51 -1.84 0.90 -6.34
C ASP A 51 -3.32 0.57 -6.11
N SER A 52 -3.84 -0.46 -6.79
CA SER A 52 -5.22 -0.93 -6.62
C SER A 52 -5.50 -1.36 -5.18
N PHE A 53 -4.60 -2.12 -4.57
CA PHE A 53 -4.70 -2.56 -3.19
C PHE A 53 -4.66 -1.39 -2.20
N ILE A 54 -3.78 -0.41 -2.43
CA ILE A 54 -3.67 0.79 -1.59
C ILE A 54 -4.97 1.59 -1.65
N LYS A 55 -5.50 1.82 -2.85
CA LYS A 55 -6.78 2.52 -3.06
C LYS A 55 -7.94 1.79 -2.38
N ASP A 56 -8.04 0.47 -2.53
CA ASP A 56 -9.10 -0.30 -1.86
C ASP A 56 -8.99 -0.22 -0.33
N THR A 57 -7.77 -0.25 0.20
CA THR A 57 -7.54 -0.16 1.66
C THR A 57 -7.89 1.23 2.19
N LEU A 58 -7.53 2.27 1.46
CA LEU A 58 -7.90 3.64 1.81
C LEU A 58 -9.42 3.85 1.81
N ARG A 59 -10.16 3.23 0.87
CA ARG A 59 -11.64 3.30 0.86
C ARG A 59 -12.29 2.64 2.08
N ARG A 60 -11.66 1.60 2.64
CA ARG A 60 -12.15 0.92 3.85
C ARG A 60 -11.72 1.59 5.15
N ALA A 61 -10.71 2.45 5.07
CA ALA A 61 -10.19 3.21 6.20
C ALA A 61 -10.88 4.57 6.37
N ALA A 62 -11.60 5.03 5.35
CA ALA A 62 -12.46 6.21 5.38
C ALA A 62 -13.79 5.88 6.07
#